data_AF-A0A1H0TI30-F1
#
_entry.id   AF-A0A1H0TI30-F1
#
_cell.length_a   1.000
_cell.length_b   1.000
_cell.length_c   1.000
_cell.angle_alpha   90.00
_cell.angle_beta   90.00
_cell.angle_gamma   90.00
#
_symmetry.space_group_name_H-M   'P 1'
#
loop_
_entity.id
_entity.type
_entity.pdbx_description
1 polymer ?
#
loop_
_entity_poly.entity_id
_entity_poly.type
_entity_poly.pdbx_seq_one_letter_code
_entity_poly.pdbx_strand_id
1 'polypeptide(L)'
;MATLAYGQVTEVFTQFGVKGTSAEEVARELAHDVQAYLASDAALGPLLADQWALPLALAVWQRQRGAAYTCTELTTHATTHFDVIERILPVRFAVEGTGSHWTVRAQPR
;
A
#
# COMPACT_ATOMS: atom_id res chain seq x y z
N MET A 1 -9.67 3.32 15.47
CA MET A 1 -9.37 2.31 14.43
C MET A 1 -10.63 2.07 13.61
N ALA A 2 -10.48 1.86 12.31
CA ALA A 2 -11.56 1.49 11.40
C ALA A 2 -11.13 0.30 10.54
N THR A 3 -12.07 -0.57 10.18
CA THR A 3 -11.80 -1.77 9.36
C THR A 3 -12.79 -1.82 8.21
N LEU A 4 -12.27 -1.92 6.99
CA LEU A 4 -13.05 -2.01 5.77
C LEU A 4 -12.79 -3.38 5.14
N ALA A 5 -13.82 -4.23 5.09
CA ALA A 5 -13.71 -5.58 4.53
C ALA A 5 -14.29 -5.63 3.11
N TYR A 6 -13.47 -6.07 2.16
CA TYR A 6 -13.84 -6.34 0.76
C TYR A 6 -13.64 -7.82 0.43
N GLY A 7 -14.07 -8.25 -0.76
CA GLY A 7 -13.90 -9.64 -1.19
C GLY A 7 -12.43 -10.05 -1.39
N GLN A 8 -11.56 -9.09 -1.67
CA GLN A 8 -10.16 -9.32 -2.08
C GLN A 8 -9.14 -8.86 -1.04
N VAL A 9 -9.53 -7.98 -0.12
CA VAL A 9 -8.65 -7.35 0.87
C VAL A 9 -9.48 -6.87 2.06
N THR A 10 -8.87 -6.84 3.24
CA THR A 10 -9.39 -6.12 4.40
C THR A 10 -8.37 -5.05 4.74
N GLU A 11 -8.78 -3.79 4.73
CA GLU A 11 -7.94 -2.67 5.14
C GLU A 11 -8.24 -2.21 6.56
N VAL A 12 -7.19 -1.81 7.27
CA VAL A 12 -7.26 -1.39 8.67
C VAL A 12 -6.58 -0.04 8.86
N PHE A 13 -7.35 0.94 9.31
CA PHE A 13 -6.90 2.31 9.54
C PHE A 13 -6.79 2.56 11.03
N THR A 14 -5.70 3.20 11.45
CA THR A 14 -5.45 3.50 12.87
C THR A 14 -5.00 4.94 13.02
N GLN A 15 -5.61 5.63 13.99
CA GLN A 15 -5.19 6.94 14.48
C GLN A 15 -5.00 6.87 15.99
N PHE A 16 -4.06 7.66 16.49
CA PHE A 16 -3.65 7.62 17.89
C PHE A 16 -3.98 8.95 18.57
N GLY A 17 -4.57 8.86 19.76
CA GLY A 17 -4.70 10.03 20.62
C GLY A 17 -3.35 10.43 21.20
N VAL A 18 -3.06 11.73 21.17
CA VAL A 18 -1.90 12.32 21.84
C VAL A 18 -2.36 13.37 22.86
N LYS A 19 -1.50 13.69 23.82
CA LYS A 19 -1.83 14.68 24.86
C LYS A 19 -2.19 16.03 24.21
N GLY A 20 -3.39 16.52 24.51
CA GLY A 20 -3.90 17.79 23.97
C GLY A 20 -4.81 17.63 22.75
N THR A 21 -4.97 16.43 22.21
CA THR A 21 -5.89 16.13 21.11
C THR A 21 -7.20 15.55 21.67
N SER A 22 -8.35 16.08 21.23
CA SER A 22 -9.65 15.55 21.66
C SER A 22 -9.98 14.24 20.95
N ALA A 23 -10.93 13.47 21.49
CA ALA A 23 -11.36 12.23 20.87
C ALA A 23 -12.02 12.48 19.50
N GLU A 24 -12.76 13.58 19.35
CA GLU A 24 -13.39 14.01 18.10
C GLU A 24 -12.34 14.32 17.03
N GLU A 25 -11.23 14.93 17.42
CA GLU A 25 -10.13 15.23 16.50
C GLU A 25 -9.49 13.94 15.96
N VAL A 26 -9.18 12.98 16.84
CA VAL A 26 -8.67 11.66 16.44
C VAL A 26 -9.65 10.93 15.52
N ALA A 27 -10.95 10.99 15.84
CA ALA A 27 -11.99 10.38 15.02
C ALA A 27 -12.12 11.07 13.65
N ARG A 28 -11.95 12.39 13.60
CA ARG A 28 -11.98 13.19 12.37
C ARG A 28 -10.82 12.87 11.44
N GLU A 29 -9.60 12.76 11.99
CA GLU A 29 -8.42 12.33 11.22
C GLU A 29 -8.61 10.91 10.67
N LEU A 30 -9.09 9.99 11.50
CA LEU A 30 -9.38 8.62 11.05
C LEU A 30 -10.42 8.58 9.94
N ALA A 31 -11.49 9.38 10.07
CA ALA A 31 -12.51 9.50 9.04
C ALA A 31 -11.94 10.07 7.74
N HIS A 32 -11.04 11.05 7.82
CA HIS A 32 -10.36 11.60 6.65
C HIS A 32 -9.53 10.55 5.91
N ASP A 33 -8.73 9.74 6.62
CA ASP A 33 -7.93 8.67 5.99
C ASP A 33 -8.81 7.63 5.29
N VAL A 34 -9.91 7.23 5.95
CA VAL A 34 -10.88 6.30 5.36
C VAL A 34 -11.52 6.90 4.11
N GLN A 35 -11.93 8.17 4.14
CA GLN A 35 -12.51 8.85 2.97
C GLN A 35 -11.51 8.97 1.83
N ALA A 36 -10.25 9.28 2.11
CA ALA A 36 -9.20 9.35 1.10
C ALA A 36 -8.98 7.98 0.43
N TYR A 37 -9.01 6.89 1.19
CA TYR A 37 -8.96 5.54 0.63
C TYR A 37 -10.19 5.22 -0.23
N LEU A 38 -11.40 5.53 0.26
CA LEU A 38 -12.66 5.29 -0.45
C LEU A 38 -12.80 6.10 -1.76
N ALA A 39 -12.05 7.20 -1.91
CA ALA A 39 -12.01 7.98 -3.14
C ALA A 39 -11.14 7.35 -4.25
N SER A 40 -10.42 6.27 -3.95
CA SER A 40 -9.56 5.54 -4.87
C SER A 40 -10.15 4.17 -5.22
N ASP A 41 -9.88 3.70 -6.45
CA ASP A 41 -10.23 2.33 -6.87
C ASP A 41 -9.15 1.31 -6.49
N ALA A 42 -8.12 1.73 -5.72
CA ALA A 42 -7.01 0.86 -5.37
C ALA A 42 -7.37 -0.17 -4.29
N ALA A 43 -6.82 -1.38 -4.43
CA ALA A 43 -6.92 -2.40 -3.40
C ALA A 43 -6.22 -2.02 -2.08
N LEU A 44 -4.99 -1.49 -2.13
CA LEU A 44 -4.16 -1.27 -0.93
C LEU A 44 -4.05 0.22 -0.57
N GLY A 45 -4.07 0.53 0.72
CA GLY A 45 -3.66 1.83 1.24
C GLY A 45 -2.14 2.04 1.18
N PRO A 46 -1.64 3.24 1.53
CA PRO A 46 -0.23 3.60 1.40
C PRO A 46 0.70 2.74 2.26
N LEU A 47 0.26 2.39 3.47
CA LEU A 47 1.04 1.57 4.41
C LEU A 47 1.11 0.11 3.97
N LEU A 48 -0.03 -0.46 3.55
CA LEU A 48 -0.09 -1.85 3.13
C LEU A 48 0.63 -2.06 1.78
N ALA A 49 0.65 -1.04 0.91
CA ALA A 49 1.39 -1.06 -0.34
C ALA A 49 2.90 -1.28 -0.16
N ASP A 50 3.52 -0.64 0.83
CA ASP A 50 4.93 -0.85 1.17
C ASP A 50 5.17 -2.28 1.71
N GLN A 51 4.31 -2.72 2.63
CA GLN A 51 4.45 -4.03 3.27
C GLN A 51 4.27 -5.21 2.31
N TRP A 52 3.44 -5.05 1.27
CA TRP A 52 3.21 -6.10 0.26
C TRP A 52 4.35 -6.29 -0.74
N ALA A 53 5.26 -5.31 -0.86
CA ALA A 53 6.31 -5.32 -1.85
C ALA A 53 7.20 -6.56 -1.76
N LEU A 54 7.71 -6.86 -0.55
CA LEU A 54 8.62 -7.98 -0.33
C LEU A 54 7.94 -9.35 -0.48
N PRO A 55 6.76 -9.63 0.11
CA PRO A 55 6.03 -10.87 -0.14
C PRO A 55 5.77 -11.12 -1.62
N LEU A 56 5.35 -10.09 -2.37
CA LEU A 56 5.13 -10.19 -3.81
C LEU A 56 6.43 -10.51 -4.54
N ALA A 57 7.51 -9.79 -4.26
CA ALA A 57 8.81 -9.99 -4.87
C ALA A 57 9.35 -11.41 -4.64
N LEU A 58 9.24 -11.94 -3.42
CA LEU A 58 9.61 -13.31 -3.10
C LEU A 58 8.80 -14.33 -3.90
N ALA A 59 7.49 -14.12 -4.02
CA ALA A 59 6.62 -14.99 -4.82
C ALA A 59 6.99 -14.92 -6.31
N VAL A 60 7.23 -13.72 -6.84
CA VAL A 60 7.66 -13.51 -8.24
C VAL A 60 8.99 -14.20 -8.51
N TRP A 61 9.97 -14.03 -7.61
CA TRP A 61 11.28 -14.67 -7.72
C TRP A 61 11.19 -16.20 -7.66
N GLN A 62 10.46 -16.75 -6.69
CA GLN A 62 10.36 -18.21 -6.52
C GLN A 62 9.55 -18.88 -7.62
N ARG A 63 8.52 -18.20 -8.13
CA ARG A 63 7.59 -18.74 -9.14
C ARG A 63 7.97 -18.37 -10.57
N GLN A 64 8.95 -17.48 -10.74
CA GLN A 64 9.37 -16.96 -12.05
C GLN A 64 8.17 -16.45 -12.88
N ARG A 65 7.24 -15.76 -12.21
CA ARG A 65 6.01 -15.24 -12.81
C ARG A 65 5.71 -13.86 -12.26
N GLY A 66 5.49 -12.89 -13.16
CA GLY A 66 5.16 -11.53 -12.77
C GLY A 66 3.81 -11.42 -12.05
N ALA A 67 3.67 -10.38 -11.23
CA ALA A 67 2.46 -10.09 -10.47
C ALA A 67 2.33 -8.58 -10.23
N ALA A 68 1.15 -8.13 -9.84
CA ALA A 68 0.87 -6.72 -9.61
C ALA A 68 -0.16 -6.49 -8.51
N TYR A 69 -0.13 -5.30 -7.91
CA TYR A 69 -1.18 -4.77 -7.05
C TYR A 69 -1.40 -3.28 -7.35
N THR A 70 -2.50 -2.75 -6.85
CA THR A 70 -2.83 -1.32 -6.93
C THR A 70 -2.78 -0.69 -5.55
N CYS A 71 -2.28 0.54 -5.44
CA CYS A 71 -2.32 1.31 -4.19
C CYS A 71 -2.79 2.76 -4.40
N THR A 72 -3.37 3.34 -3.34
CA THR A 72 -3.91 4.71 -3.38
C THR A 72 -2.82 5.76 -3.58
N GLU A 73 -1.65 5.53 -2.97
CA GLU A 73 -0.50 6.42 -3.01
C GLU A 73 0.80 5.60 -3.02
N LEU A 74 1.84 6.13 -3.67
CA LEU A 74 3.21 5.65 -3.55
C LEU A 74 3.99 6.57 -2.63
N THR A 75 4.26 6.08 -1.42
CA THR A 75 5.08 6.80 -0.44
C THR A 75 6.57 6.66 -0.74
N THR A 76 7.39 7.56 -0.21
CA THR A 76 8.86 7.42 -0.26
C THR A 76 9.34 6.13 0.39
N HIS A 77 8.65 5.65 1.43
CA HIS A 77 8.95 4.35 2.03
C HIS A 77 8.77 3.21 1.02
N ALA A 78 7.65 3.18 0.30
CA ALA A 78 7.40 2.16 -0.70
C ALA A 78 8.46 2.17 -1.81
N THR A 79 8.77 3.34 -2.39
CA THR A 79 9.72 3.42 -3.51
C THR A 79 11.15 3.05 -3.10
N THR A 80 11.62 3.52 -1.95
CA THR A 80 12.96 3.16 -1.44
C THR A 80 13.02 1.68 -1.04
N HIS A 81 11.93 1.09 -0.57
CA HIS A 81 11.86 -0.35 -0.29
C HIS A 81 11.94 -1.19 -1.57
N PHE A 82 11.29 -0.77 -2.66
CA PHE A 82 11.46 -1.40 -3.97
C PHE A 82 12.93 -1.42 -4.40
N ASP A 83 13.63 -0.29 -4.27
CA ASP A 83 15.06 -0.19 -4.60
C ASP A 83 15.92 -1.15 -3.78
N VAL A 84 15.63 -1.32 -2.49
CA VAL A 84 16.33 -2.28 -1.62
C VAL A 84 16.05 -3.72 -2.07
N ILE A 85 14.78 -4.05 -2.33
CA ILE A 85 14.38 -5.40 -2.76
C ILE A 85 15.08 -5.75 -4.08
N GLU A 86 15.10 -4.84 -5.06
CA GLU A 86 15.74 -5.02 -6.37
C GLU A 86 17.25 -5.25 -6.32
N ARG A 87 17.90 -4.85 -5.23
CA ARG A 87 19.34 -5.11 -5.00
C ARG A 87 19.60 -6.50 -4.42
N ILE A 88 18.60 -7.11 -3.79
CA ILE A 88 18.73 -8.37 -3.06
C ILE A 88 18.12 -9.53 -3.87
N LEU A 89 16.99 -9.30 -4.53
CA LEU A 89 16.26 -10.29 -5.31
C LEU A 89 16.35 -9.98 -6.81
N PRO A 90 16.43 -11.01 -7.68
CA PRO A 90 16.43 -10.83 -9.14
C PRO A 90 15.01 -10.56 -9.63
N VAL A 91 14.47 -9.41 -9.24
CA VAL A 91 13.14 -8.92 -9.61
C VAL A 91 13.24 -7.45 -10.00
N ARG A 92 12.27 -6.96 -10.77
CA ARG A 92 12.15 -5.56 -11.16
C ARG A 92 10.74 -5.07 -10.91
N PHE A 93 10.64 -3.93 -10.24
CA PHE A 93 9.41 -3.18 -10.06
C PHE A 93 9.21 -2.18 -11.19
N ALA A 94 7.96 -2.00 -11.59
CA ALA A 94 7.50 -0.94 -12.46
C ALA A 94 6.24 -0.33 -11.87
N VAL A 95 6.12 0.99 -11.94
CA VAL A 95 5.00 1.75 -11.37
C VAL A 95 4.35 2.61 -12.43
N GLU A 96 3.03 2.53 -12.50
CA GLU A 96 2.20 3.27 -13.45
C GLU A 96 1.12 4.02 -12.67
N GLY A 97 1.07 5.35 -12.83
CA GLY A 97 0.07 6.20 -12.19
C GLY A 97 -1.13 6.41 -13.11
N THR A 98 -2.33 6.24 -12.54
CA THR A 98 -3.58 6.71 -13.14
C THR A 98 -4.22 7.73 -12.18
N GLY A 99 -5.14 8.57 -12.66
CA GLY A 99 -5.68 9.69 -11.86
C GLY A 99 -6.33 9.30 -10.53
N SER A 100 -6.68 8.02 -10.30
CA SER A 100 -7.30 7.53 -9.06
C SER A 100 -6.43 6.55 -8.25
N HIS A 101 -5.35 5.99 -8.81
CA HIS A 101 -4.51 5.00 -8.13
C HIS A 101 -3.19 4.72 -8.87
N TRP A 102 -2.26 4.05 -8.20
CA TRP A 102 -1.01 3.53 -8.76
C TRP A 102 -1.11 2.02 -8.97
N THR A 103 -0.54 1.51 -10.05
CA THR A 103 -0.30 0.08 -10.26
C THR A 103 1.17 -0.22 -10.07
N VAL A 104 1.50 -1.12 -9.14
CA VAL A 104 2.83 -1.64 -8.89
C VAL A 104 2.93 -3.03 -9.52
N ARG A 105 3.88 -3.23 -10.43
CA ARG A 105 4.16 -4.52 -11.08
C ARG A 105 5.53 -5.01 -10.67
N ALA A 106 5.64 -6.27 -10.29
CA ALA A 106 6.92 -6.96 -10.08
C ALA A 106 7.09 -8.06 -11.13
N GLN A 107 8.27 -8.12 -11.76
CA GLN A 107 8.62 -9.13 -12.75
C GLN A 107 9.95 -9.80 -12.38
N PRO A 108 10.16 -11.08 -12.72
CA PRO A 108 11.49 -11.69 -12.64
C PRO A 108 12.48 -10.93 -13.54
N ARG A 109 13.73 -10.84 -13.12
CA ARG A 109 14.84 -10.37 -13.96
C ARG A 109 15.44 -11.49 -14.78
#